data_AF-A0A943SCY9-F1
#
_entry.id   AF-A0A943SCY9-F1
#
_cell.length_a   1.000
_cell.length_b   1.000
_cell.length_c   1.000
_cell.angle_alpha   90.00
_cell.angle_beta   90.00
_cell.angle_gamma   90.00
#
_symmetry.space_group_name_H-M   'P 1'
#
loop_
_entity.id
_entity.type
_entity.pdbx_description
1 polymer ?
#
loop_
_entity_poly.entity_id
_entity_poly.type
_entity_poly.pdbx_seq_one_letter_code
_entity_poly.pdbx_strand_id
1 'polypeptide(L)' 'MVFAARLTQQGHKIASMDDLMELYEKSFSVQTVAAMGALPHPTIQKFAVITVAIVGASRRFLAQITRHQNEVKFM' A
#
# COMPACT_ATOMS: atom_id res chain seq x y z
N MET A 1 2.63 3.78 2.17
CA MET A 1 2.78 3.59 0.70
C MET A 1 3.94 4.37 0.11
N VAL A 2 3.93 5.72 0.10
CA VAL A 2 4.95 6.54 -0.62
C VAL A 2 6.38 6.33 -0.10
N PHE A 3 6.58 6.24 1.22
CA PHE A 3 7.89 5.93 1.81
C PHE A 3 8.45 4.59 1.31
N ALA A 4 7.68 3.52 1.40
CA ALA A 4 8.10 2.19 0.94
C ALA A 4 8.41 2.19 -0.57
N ALA A 5 7.64 2.94 -1.37
CA ALA A 5 7.92 3.10 -2.79
C ALA A 5 9.25 3.84 -3.04
N ARG A 6 9.58 4.89 -2.27
CA ARG A 6 10.88 5.58 -2.34
C ARG A 6 12.04 4.64 -1.97
N LEU A 7 11.86 3.84 -0.92
CA LEU A 7 12.85 2.85 -0.48
C LEU A 7 13.20 1.85 -1.59
N THR A 8 12.22 1.47 -2.42
CA THR A 8 12.42 0.53 -3.54
C THR A 8 13.04 1.15 -4.79
N GLN A 9 13.14 2.48 -4.89
CA GLN A 9 13.78 3.13 -6.02
C GLN A 9 15.30 3.21 -5.83
N GLN A 10 16.06 2.85 -6.87
CA GLN A 10 17.51 3.06 -6.89
C GLN A 10 17.81 4.56 -6.87
N GLY A 11 18.67 5.00 -5.95
CA GLY A 11 19.16 6.39 -5.91
C GLY A 11 19.35 6.96 -4.51
N HIS A 12 18.69 6.41 -3.49
CA HIS A 12 18.92 6.82 -2.10
C HIS A 12 20.16 6.14 -1.52
N LYS A 13 21.16 6.92 -1.13
CA LYS A 13 22.31 6.45 -0.35
C LYS A 13 21.94 6.51 1.13
N ILE A 14 21.34 5.44 1.64
CA ILE A 14 21.01 5.30 3.07
C ILE A 14 22.22 4.65 3.74
N ALA A 15 22.95 5.40 4.57
CA ALA A 15 24.11 4.90 5.31
C ALA A 15 23.85 4.86 6.83
N SER A 16 22.87 5.61 7.31
CA SER A 16 22.54 5.77 8.72
C SER A 16 21.03 5.74 8.97
N MET A 17 20.65 5.68 10.26
CA MET A 17 19.24 5.78 10.68
C MET A 17 18.67 7.18 10.39
N ASP A 18 19.49 8.22 10.49
CA ASP A 18 19.06 9.60 10.23
C ASP A 18 18.66 9.80 8.76
N ASP A 19 19.42 9.22 7.82
CA ASP A 19 19.08 9.25 6.38
C ASP A 19 17.71 8.58 6.10
N LEU A 20 17.40 7.52 6.85
CA LEU A 20 16.15 6.79 6.72
C LEU A 20 14.98 7.61 7.27
N MET A 21 15.18 8.25 8.43
CA MET A 21 14.18 9.15 9.02
C MET A 21 13.92 10.36 8.13
N GLU A 22 14.94 10.96 7.53
CA GLU A 22 14.77 12.05 6.57
C GLU A 22 13.92 11.61 5.38
N LEU A 23 14.16 10.40 4.84
CA LEU A 23 13.38 9.85 3.73
C LEU A 23 11.91 9.56 4.12
N TYR A 24 11.69 9.14 5.37
CA TYR A 24 10.38 8.87 5.93
C TYR A 24 9.56 10.15 6.14
N GLU A 25 10.17 11.18 6.73
CA GLU A 25 9.52 12.45 7.07
C GLU A 25 9.33 13.36 5.85
N LYS A 26 10.06 13.10 4.76
CA LYS A 26 9.95 13.87 3.52
C LYS A 26 8.50 13.93 3.03
N SER A 27 7.95 15.14 2.99
CA SER A 27 6.59 15.40 2.52
C SER A 27 6.35 14.91 1.10
N PHE A 28 5.10 14.65 0.76
CA PHE A 28 4.64 14.34 -0.60
C PHE A 28 3.29 15.00 -0.85
N SER A 29 2.98 15.26 -2.13
CA SER A 29 1.68 15.80 -2.50
C SER A 29 0.68 14.67 -2.78
N VAL A 30 -0.61 15.00 -2.71
CA VAL A 30 -1.69 14.08 -3.09
C VAL A 30 -1.57 13.66 -4.57
N GLN A 31 -1.07 14.55 -5.44
CA GLN A 31 -0.83 14.21 -6.85
C GLN A 31 0.25 13.13 -7.01
N THR A 32 1.30 13.15 -6.16
CA THR A 32 2.31 12.09 -6.15
C THR A 32 1.71 10.74 -5.79
N VAL A 33 0.82 10.72 -4.79
CA VAL A 33 0.10 9.49 -4.38
C VAL A 33 -0.76 8.95 -5.51
N ALA A 34 -1.51 9.82 -6.19
CA ALA A 34 -2.37 9.45 -7.31
C ALA A 34 -1.54 8.91 -8.50
N ALA A 35 -0.45 9.59 -8.86
CA ALA A 35 0.46 9.14 -9.92
C ALA A 35 1.08 7.78 -9.61
N MET A 36 1.51 7.55 -8.35
CA MET A 36 2.05 6.27 -7.91
C MET A 36 1.03 5.14 -7.95
N GLY A 37 -0.24 5.43 -7.62
CA GLY A 37 -1.32 4.45 -7.68
C GLY A 37 -1.64 3.98 -9.10
N ALA A 38 -1.46 4.87 -10.09
CA ALA A 38 -1.71 4.59 -11.51
C ALA A 38 -0.59 3.79 -12.20
N LEU A 39 0.59 3.66 -11.59
CA LEU A 39 1.68 2.87 -12.16
C LEU A 39 1.31 1.38 -12.14
N PRO A 40 1.70 0.60 -13.17
CA PRO A 40 1.51 -0.86 -13.20
C PRO A 40 2.52 -1.56 -12.29
N HIS A 41 2.56 -1.19 -11.01
CA HIS A 41 3.50 -1.68 -10.01
C HIS A 41 2.77 -2.31 -8.81
N PRO A 42 2.36 -3.59 -8.90
CA PRO A 42 1.45 -4.21 -7.94
C PRO A 42 1.98 -4.23 -6.50
N THR A 43 3.30 -4.23 -6.30
CA THR A 43 3.90 -4.19 -4.95
C THR A 43 3.64 -2.88 -4.22
N ILE A 44 3.61 -1.74 -4.94
CA ILE A 44 3.39 -0.42 -4.32
C ILE A 44 1.93 -0.31 -3.84
N GLN A 45 1.00 -0.83 -4.64
CA GLN A 45 -0.42 -0.87 -4.31
C GLN A 45 -0.70 -1.72 -3.07
N LYS A 46 0.09 -2.79 -2.84
CA LYS A 46 -0.04 -3.67 -1.66
C LYS A 46 0.53 -3.08 -0.36
N PHE A 47 1.27 -1.96 -0.40
CA PHE A 47 1.77 -1.29 0.82
C PHE A 47 0.70 -0.51 1.58
N ALA A 48 -0.52 -0.38 1.04
CA ALA A 48 -1.67 0.19 1.70
C ALA A 48 -2.71 -0.91 1.92
N VAL A 49 -2.87 -1.35 3.17
CA VAL A 49 -3.92 -2.31 3.55
C VAL A 49 -5.05 -1.52 4.21
N ILE A 50 -6.29 -1.81 3.80
CA ILE A 50 -7.49 -1.25 4.41
C ILE A 50 -8.25 -2.40 5.06
N THR A 51 -8.63 -2.23 6.32
CA THR A 51 -9.49 -3.17 7.04
C THR A 51 -10.91 -2.62 7.06
N VAL A 52 -11.88 -3.42 6.58
CA VAL A 52 -13.29 -3.02 6.48
C VAL A 52 -14.16 -4.01 7.22
N ALA A 53 -15.05 -3.51 8.10
CA ALA A 53 -16.06 -4.31 8.76
C ALA A 53 -17.37 -4.30 7.94
N ILE A 54 -17.92 -5.48 7.64
CA ILE A 54 -19.16 -5.63 6.88
C ILE A 54 -20.19 -6.38 7.75
N VAL A 55 -21.32 -5.72 8.05
CA VAL A 55 -22.42 -6.28 8.85
C VAL A 55 -23.61 -6.60 7.93
N GLY A 56 -24.30 -7.72 8.17
CA GLY A 56 -25.47 -8.12 7.38
C GLY A 56 -25.15 -8.70 6.00
N ALA A 57 -23.88 -9.05 5.74
CA ALA A 57 -23.48 -9.72 4.52
C ALA A 57 -24.17 -11.08 4.34
N SER A 58 -24.69 -11.35 3.15
CA SER A 58 -25.28 -12.66 2.85
C SER A 58 -24.20 -13.74 2.69
N ARG A 59 -24.57 -15.01 2.91
CA ARG A 59 -23.67 -16.16 2.66
C ARG A 59 -23.15 -16.20 1.22
N ARG A 60 -23.97 -15.80 0.25
CA ARG A 60 -23.58 -15.75 -1.17
C ARG A 60 -22.52 -14.67 -1.42
N PHE A 61 -22.69 -13.51 -0.80
CA PHE A 61 -21.71 -12.42 -0.87
C PHE A 61 -20.36 -12.83 -0.27
N LEU A 62 -20.37 -13.45 0.92
CA LEU A 62 -19.14 -13.95 1.54
C LEU A 62 -18.45 -15.03 0.69
N ALA A 63 -19.23 -15.92 0.08
CA ALA A 63 -18.70 -16.95 -0.82
C ALA A 63 -18.07 -16.38 -2.10
N GLN A 64 -18.50 -15.20 -2.56
CA GLN A 64 -17.90 -14.52 -3.70
C GLN A 64 -16.60 -13.82 -3.31
N ILE A 65 -16.60 -13.05 -2.21
CA ILE A 65 -15.41 -12.28 -1.80
C ILE A 65 -14.26 -13.21 -1.38
N THR A 66 -14.56 -14.36 -0.78
CA THR A 66 -13.54 -15.37 -0.44
C THR A 66 -12.80 -15.96 -1.65
N ARG A 67 -13.27 -15.73 -2.88
CA ARG A 67 -12.53 -16.08 -4.11
C ARG A 67 -11.38 -15.11 -4.43
N HIS A 68 -11.38 -13.90 -3.86
CA HIS A 68 -10.33 -12.89 -4.05
C HIS A 68 -9.19 -13.03 -3.02
N GLN A 69 -8.64 -14.24 -2.84
CA GLN A 69 -7.70 -14.56 -1.75
C GLN A 69 -6.39 -13.75 -1.77
N ASN A 70 -5.96 -13.30 -2.94
CA ASN A 70 -4.75 -12.49 -3.10
C ASN A 70 -4.94 -11.03 -2.70
N GLU A 71 -6.19 -10.58 -2.64
CA GLU A 71 -6.58 -9.17 -2.45
C GLU A 71 -7.30 -8.96 -1.12
N VAL A 72 -8.01 -9.98 -0.63
CA VAL A 72 -8.80 -9.94 0.60
C VAL A 72 -8.33 -11.02 1.56
N LYS A 73 -7.97 -10.60 2.78
CA LYS A 73 -7.72 -11.49 3.90
C LYS A 73 -8.80 -11.27 4.96
N PHE A 74 -9.35 -12.37 5.45
CA PHE A 74 -10.29 -12.36 6.57
C PHE A 74 -9.54 -12.65 7.86
N MET A 75 -9.98 -12.03 8.95
CA MET A 75 -9.41 -12.15 10.28
C MET A 75 -10.51 -12.50 11.27
#